data_AF-D4CLB7-F1
#
_entry.id   AF-D4CLB7-F1
#
_cell.length_a   1.000
_cell.length_b   1.000
_cell.length_c   1.000
_cell.angle_alpha   90.00
_cell.angle_beta   90.00
_cell.angle_gamma   90.00
#
_symmetry.space_group_name_H-M   'P 1'
#
loop_
_entity.id
_entity.type
_entity.pdbx_description
1 polymer ?
#
loop_
_entity_poly.entity_id
_entity_poly.type
_entity_poly.pdbx_seq_one_letter_code
_entity_poly.pdbx_strand_id
1 'polypeptide(L)'
;MKRFFHFVLRSMQLLVLLFLLVIHYFTKRKMGMARYMVYIGRKLRAGTMFGIPVLFLLFSLLLLLSLLLLCFFWHKGGREGGFFLRKGLFLWLLPLLSLFYLIFANSSEQRDFYVFILGFSLILSLQLLLSMLSPEVRHG
;
A
#
# COMPACT_ATOMS: atom_id res chain seq x y z
N MET A 1 17.48 1.74 18.80
CA MET A 1 16.23 0.98 18.54
C MET A 1 15.40 1.53 17.37
N LYS A 2 15.10 2.84 17.29
CA LYS A 2 14.24 3.40 16.21
C LYS A 2 14.67 3.03 14.78
N ARG A 3 15.98 3.08 14.46
CA ARG A 3 16.52 2.68 13.14
C ARG A 3 16.23 1.20 12.80
N PHE A 4 16.29 0.32 13.79
CA PHE A 4 15.98 -1.11 13.61
C PHE A 4 14.49 -1.29 13.30
N PHE A 5 13.59 -0.60 14.01
CA PHE A 5 12.16 -0.61 13.69
C PHE A 5 11.87 -0.10 12.27
N HIS A 6 12.49 1.00 11.83
CA HIS A 6 12.34 1.47 10.44
C HIS A 6 12.81 0.43 9.42
N PHE A 7 13.92 -0.26 9.70
CA PHE A 7 14.44 -1.32 8.83
C PHE A 7 13.48 -2.51 8.75
N VAL A 8 12.94 -2.96 9.89
CA VAL A 8 11.96 -4.07 9.95
C VAL A 8 10.71 -3.71 9.15
N LEU A 9 10.13 -2.53 9.39
CA LEU A 9 8.91 -2.09 8.70
C LEU A 9 9.12 -1.98 7.17
N ARG A 10 10.26 -1.45 6.73
CA ARG A 10 10.60 -1.41 5.29
C ARG A 10 10.78 -2.80 4.69
N SER A 11 11.41 -3.71 5.44
CA SER A 11 11.56 -5.11 5.02
C SER A 11 10.20 -5.80 4.87
N MET A 12 9.26 -5.53 5.79
CA MET A 12 7.89 -6.02 5.69
C MET A 12 7.18 -5.47 4.45
N GLN A 13 7.32 -4.18 4.13
CA GLN A 13 6.73 -3.60 2.91
C GLN A 13 7.28 -4.26 1.63
N LEU A 14 8.60 -4.48 1.56
CA LEU A 14 9.22 -5.18 0.43
C LEU A 14 8.72 -6.63 0.31
N LEU A 15 8.57 -7.32 1.45
CA LEU A 15 8.05 -8.69 1.47
C LEU A 15 6.61 -8.76 0.97
N VAL A 16 5.76 -7.80 1.36
CA VAL A 16 4.37 -7.70 0.88
C VAL A 16 4.34 -7.41 -0.63
N LEU A 17 5.18 -6.51 -1.14
CA LEU A 17 5.28 -6.25 -2.58
C LEU A 17 5.70 -7.51 -3.36
N LEU A 18 6.69 -8.25 -2.86
CA LEU A 18 7.16 -9.48 -3.48
C LEU A 18 6.05 -10.55 -3.46
N PHE A 19 5.32 -10.66 -2.35
CA PHE A 19 4.15 -11.54 -2.24
C PHE A 19 3.07 -11.19 -3.27
N LEU A 20 2.75 -9.90 -3.46
CA LEU A 20 1.80 -9.45 -4.49
C LEU A 20 2.25 -9.81 -5.91
N LEU A 21 3.53 -9.63 -6.23
CA LEU A 21 4.09 -10.01 -7.53
C LEU A 21 3.98 -11.51 -7.80
N VAL A 22 4.32 -12.33 -6.79
CA VAL A 22 4.23 -13.79 -6.87
C VAL A 22 2.78 -14.21 -7.10
N ILE A 23 1.85 -13.65 -6.34
CA ILE A 23 0.42 -13.92 -6.50
C ILE A 23 -0.09 -13.52 -7.88
N HIS A 24 0.29 -12.35 -8.38
CA HIS A 24 -0.11 -11.89 -9.70
C HIS A 24 0.39 -12.86 -10.79
N TYR A 25 1.65 -13.28 -10.66
CA TYR A 25 2.24 -14.25 -11.57
C TYR A 25 1.49 -15.57 -11.57
N PHE A 26 1.17 -16.13 -10.39
CA PHE A 26 0.40 -17.37 -10.30
C PHE A 26 -1.02 -17.20 -10.83
N THR A 27 -1.66 -16.07 -10.55
CA THR A 27 -3.03 -15.79 -10.99
C THR A 27 -3.12 -15.64 -12.51
N LYS A 28 -2.14 -15.00 -13.17
CA LYS A 28 -2.08 -14.87 -14.63
C LYS A 28 -1.60 -16.13 -15.35
N ARG A 29 -0.52 -16.77 -14.87
CA ARG A 29 0.21 -17.80 -15.64
C ARG A 29 -0.12 -19.23 -15.22
N LYS A 30 -0.53 -19.47 -13.98
CA LYS A 30 -0.84 -20.80 -13.43
C LYS A 30 -2.16 -20.79 -12.65
N MET A 31 -3.25 -20.49 -13.35
CA MET A 31 -4.61 -20.38 -12.79
C MET A 31 -5.05 -21.57 -11.91
N GLY A 32 -4.51 -22.77 -12.13
CA GLY A 32 -4.81 -23.95 -11.31
C GLY A 32 -4.41 -23.80 -9.84
N MET A 33 -3.28 -23.14 -9.54
CA MET A 33 -2.81 -22.94 -8.16
C MET A 33 -3.55 -21.80 -7.45
N ALA A 34 -4.05 -20.81 -8.19
CA ALA A 34 -4.75 -19.65 -7.64
C ALA A 34 -6.28 -19.79 -7.59
N ARG A 35 -6.84 -21.00 -7.84
CA ARG A 35 -8.31 -21.23 -7.77
C ARG A 35 -8.90 -20.78 -6.44
N TYR A 36 -8.18 -20.96 -5.34
CA TYR A 36 -8.61 -20.54 -4.02
C TYR A 36 -8.91 -19.03 -3.94
N MET A 37 -8.16 -18.19 -4.67
CA MET A 37 -8.41 -16.74 -4.72
C MET A 37 -9.73 -16.39 -5.40
N VAL A 38 -10.14 -17.17 -6.42
CA VAL A 38 -11.44 -16.99 -7.08
C VAL A 38 -12.59 -17.30 -6.11
N TYR A 39 -12.46 -18.34 -5.29
CA TYR A 39 -13.45 -18.68 -4.28
C TYR A 39 -13.54 -17.62 -3.19
N ILE A 40 -12.40 -17.11 -2.72
CA ILE A 40 -12.36 -15.99 -1.77
C ILE A 40 -13.04 -14.75 -2.35
N GLY A 41 -12.68 -14.36 -3.58
CA GLY A 41 -13.24 -13.18 -4.23
C GLY A 41 -14.75 -13.28 -4.44
N ARG A 42 -15.26 -14.49 -4.70
CA ARG A 42 -16.71 -14.77 -4.80
C ARG A 42 -17.39 -14.70 -3.43
N LYS A 43 -16.76 -15.23 -2.38
CA LYS A 43 -17.28 -15.19 -1.00
C LYS A 43 -17.34 -13.76 -0.45
N LEU A 44 -16.33 -12.94 -0.74
CA LEU A 44 -16.29 -11.51 -0.39
C LEU A 44 -17.32 -10.67 -1.16
N ARG A 45 -17.65 -11.06 -2.40
CA ARG A 45 -18.70 -10.41 -3.20
C ARG A 45 -20.11 -10.80 -2.74
N ALA A 46 -20.27 -11.98 -2.14
CA ALA A 46 -21.55 -12.55 -1.76
C ALA A 46 -22.13 -12.09 -0.40
N GLY A 47 -21.58 -11.04 0.24
CA GLY A 47 -22.28 -10.35 1.33
C GLY A 47 -21.72 -10.52 2.74
N THR A 48 -20.39 -10.62 2.92
CA THR A 48 -19.79 -10.39 4.25
C THR A 48 -19.77 -8.88 4.57
N MET A 49 -19.91 -8.49 5.85
CA MET A 49 -19.81 -7.09 6.34
C MET A 49 -18.55 -6.35 5.85
N PHE A 50 -17.47 -7.08 5.54
CA PHE A 50 -16.26 -6.58 4.89
C PHE A 50 -16.27 -6.83 3.37
N GLY A 51 -17.35 -6.43 2.70
CA GLY A 51 -17.47 -6.58 1.25
C GLY A 51 -16.45 -5.72 0.49
N ILE A 52 -16.32 -5.97 -0.82
CA ILE A 52 -15.49 -5.16 -1.75
C ILE A 52 -15.60 -3.65 -1.53
N PRO A 53 -16.82 -3.05 -1.41
CA PRO A 53 -16.94 -1.60 -1.32
C PRO A 53 -16.34 -1.03 -0.02
N VAL A 54 -16.45 -1.76 1.10
CA VAL A 54 -15.90 -1.32 2.39
C VAL A 54 -14.37 -1.35 2.36
N LEU A 55 -13.79 -2.43 1.82
CA LEU A 55 -12.34 -2.55 1.61
C LEU A 55 -11.80 -1.47 0.67
N PHE A 56 -12.53 -1.18 -0.40
CA PHE A 56 -12.16 -0.14 -1.35
C PHE A 56 -12.20 1.26 -0.72
N LEU A 57 -13.21 1.54 0.11
CA LEU A 57 -13.33 2.80 0.84
C LEU A 57 -12.18 2.96 1.85
N LEU A 58 -11.89 1.92 2.64
CA LEU A 58 -10.77 1.91 3.58
C LEU A 58 -9.43 2.15 2.87
N PHE A 59 -9.21 1.46 1.75
CA PHE A 59 -8.01 1.65 0.92
C PHE A 59 -7.91 3.08 0.38
N SER A 60 -9.01 3.63 -0.12
CA SER A 60 -9.08 5.00 -0.65
C SER A 60 -8.79 6.03 0.45
N LEU A 61 -9.31 5.81 1.67
CA LEU A 61 -9.04 6.65 2.83
C LEU A 61 -7.55 6.61 3.21
N LEU A 62 -6.96 5.41 3.28
CA LEU A 62 -5.53 5.22 3.57
C LEU A 62 -4.65 5.90 2.52
N LEU A 63 -5.02 5.77 1.24
CA LEU A 63 -4.33 6.39 0.13
C LEU A 63 -4.39 7.91 0.22
N LEU A 64 -5.58 8.47 0.47
CA LEU A 64 -5.79 9.91 0.65
C LEU A 64 -4.94 10.44 1.81
N LEU A 65 -4.95 9.76 2.96
CA LEU A 65 -4.18 10.15 4.12
C LEU A 65 -2.66 10.11 3.86
N SER A 66 -2.21 9.09 3.13
CA SER A 66 -0.81 8.96 2.71
C SER A 66 -0.38 10.10 1.78
N LEU A 67 -1.23 10.46 0.81
CA LEU A 67 -1.00 11.59 -0.11
C LEU A 67 -1.02 12.94 0.62
N LEU A 68 -1.92 13.14 1.59
CA LEU A 68 -1.96 14.35 2.43
C LEU A 68 -0.67 14.51 3.23
N LEU A 69 -0.19 13.43 3.86
CA LEU A 69 1.10 13.43 4.56
C LEU A 69 2.25 13.75 3.62
N LEU A 70 2.26 13.17 2.42
CA LEU A 70 3.26 13.47 1.39
C LEU A 70 3.25 14.96 1.00
N CYS A 71 2.07 15.54 0.77
CA CYS A 71 1.93 16.96 0.44
C CYS A 71 2.42 17.85 1.60
N PHE A 72 2.10 17.49 2.84
CA PHE A 72 2.58 18.20 4.03
C PHE A 72 4.11 18.12 4.17
N PHE A 73 4.69 16.95 3.97
CA PHE A 73 6.14 16.77 3.96
C PHE A 73 6.79 17.55 2.84
N TRP A 74 6.21 17.59 1.64
CA TRP A 74 6.72 18.40 0.52
C TRP A 74 6.74 19.88 0.86
N HIS A 75 5.62 20.39 1.41
CA HIS A 75 5.50 21.80 1.79
C HIS A 75 6.49 22.20 2.90
N LYS A 76 6.72 21.33 3.90
CA LYS A 76 7.71 21.58 4.95
C LYS A 76 9.15 21.37 4.49
N GLY A 77 9.41 20.32 3.71
CA GLY A 77 10.73 19.91 3.25
C GLY A 77 11.33 20.80 2.17
N GLY A 78 10.51 21.60 1.46
CA GLY A 78 10.97 22.63 0.53
C GLY A 78 11.82 23.74 1.18
N ARG A 79 11.85 23.85 2.51
CA ARG A 79 12.72 24.79 3.24
C ARG A 79 14.14 24.26 3.51
N GLU A 80 14.36 22.95 3.46
CA GLU A 80 15.65 22.31 3.74
C GLU A 80 16.06 21.44 2.54
N GLY A 81 16.50 22.11 1.46
CA GLY A 81 16.59 21.63 0.08
C GLY A 81 17.52 20.44 -0.25
N GLY A 82 17.89 19.59 0.70
CA GLY A 82 18.78 18.44 0.45
C GLY A 82 18.27 17.09 0.98
N PHE A 83 17.45 17.08 2.03
CA PHE A 83 17.08 15.84 2.72
C PHE A 83 15.97 15.03 2.00
N PHE A 84 15.25 15.70 1.10
CA PHE A 84 14.06 15.20 0.45
C PHE A 84 14.33 14.13 -0.62
N LEU A 85 15.44 14.24 -1.36
CA LEU A 85 15.71 13.42 -2.54
C LEU A 85 16.12 11.96 -2.22
N ARG A 86 16.84 11.70 -1.12
CA ARG A 86 17.33 10.33 -0.79
C ARG A 86 16.37 9.50 0.06
N LYS A 87 15.61 10.13 0.98
CA LYS A 87 14.63 9.43 1.82
C LYS A 87 13.18 9.52 1.28
N GLY A 88 12.88 10.53 0.46
CA GLY A 88 11.54 10.76 -0.08
C GLY A 88 11.10 9.78 -1.17
N LEU A 89 12.03 9.26 -1.98
CA LEU A 89 11.69 8.39 -3.12
C LEU A 89 10.79 7.20 -2.75
N PHE A 90 11.14 6.45 -1.70
CA PHE A 90 10.31 5.32 -1.23
C PHE A 90 8.98 5.76 -0.62
N LEU A 91 8.94 6.95 -0.02
CA LEU A 91 7.73 7.55 0.53
C LEU A 91 6.76 7.95 -0.58
N TRP A 92 7.27 8.42 -1.72
CA TRP A 92 6.47 8.80 -2.88
C TRP A 92 6.06 7.59 -3.74
N LEU A 93 6.96 6.62 -3.89
CA LEU A 93 6.78 5.50 -4.82
C LEU A 93 5.59 4.61 -4.44
N LEU A 94 5.42 4.26 -3.16
CA LEU A 94 4.40 3.30 -2.74
C LEU A 94 2.96 3.85 -2.86
N PRO A 95 2.67 5.12 -2.48
CA PRO A 95 1.36 5.71 -2.69
C PRO A 95 1.08 5.96 -4.17
N LEU A 96 2.09 6.36 -4.95
CA LEU A 96 1.95 6.49 -6.41
C LEU A 96 1.62 5.14 -7.07
N LEU A 97 2.31 4.07 -6.68
CA LEU A 97 2.04 2.73 -7.18
C LEU A 97 0.63 2.26 -6.78
N SER A 98 0.20 2.58 -5.56
CA SER A 98 -1.15 2.27 -5.06
C SER A 98 -2.23 3.05 -5.82
N LEU A 99 -1.96 4.32 -6.16
CA LEU A 99 -2.85 5.17 -6.95
C LEU A 99 -2.94 4.70 -8.40
N PHE A 100 -1.80 4.33 -9.00
CA PHE A 100 -1.78 3.69 -10.31
C PHE A 100 -2.63 2.41 -10.31
N TYR A 101 -2.47 1.57 -9.28
CA TYR A 101 -3.30 0.38 -9.14
C TYR A 101 -4.79 0.74 -9.05
N LEU A 102 -5.18 1.73 -8.25
CA LEU A 102 -6.58 2.15 -8.11
C LEU A 102 -7.21 2.61 -9.43
N ILE A 103 -6.45 3.32 -10.27
CA ILE A 103 -6.95 3.86 -11.55
C ILE A 103 -7.09 2.77 -12.62
N PHE A 104 -6.14 1.84 -12.68
CA PHE A 104 -6.08 0.84 -13.75
C PHE A 104 -6.66 -0.54 -13.37
N ALA A 105 -6.84 -0.83 -12.09
CA ALA A 105 -7.35 -2.11 -11.65
C ALA A 105 -8.87 -2.16 -11.70
N ASN A 106 -9.40 -3.07 -12.52
CA ASN A 106 -10.83 -3.32 -12.59
C ASN A 106 -11.23 -4.50 -11.68
N SER A 107 -12.08 -4.22 -10.69
CA SER A 107 -12.56 -5.22 -9.73
C SER A 107 -13.39 -6.35 -10.36
N SER A 108 -14.00 -6.12 -11.52
CA SER A 108 -14.79 -7.13 -12.22
C SER A 108 -13.93 -8.11 -13.01
N GLU A 109 -12.76 -7.69 -13.46
CA GLU A 109 -11.91 -8.42 -14.38
C GLU A 109 -10.71 -9.09 -13.68
N GLN A 110 -10.16 -8.42 -12.65
CA GLN A 110 -9.01 -8.92 -11.89
C GLN A 110 -9.44 -9.82 -10.73
N ARG A 111 -9.04 -11.09 -10.79
CA ARG A 111 -9.35 -12.12 -9.78
C ARG A 111 -8.56 -11.94 -8.48
N ASP A 112 -7.38 -11.34 -8.59
CA ASP A 112 -6.44 -11.02 -7.52
C ASP A 112 -6.69 -9.64 -6.90
N PHE A 113 -7.71 -8.91 -7.37
CA PHE A 113 -8.03 -7.54 -6.96
C PHE A 113 -8.07 -7.34 -5.44
N TYR A 114 -8.72 -8.26 -4.72
CA TYR A 114 -8.84 -8.19 -3.27
C TYR A 114 -7.50 -8.32 -2.56
N VAL A 115 -6.65 -9.21 -3.04
CA VAL A 115 -5.35 -9.47 -2.41
C VAL A 115 -4.42 -8.29 -2.65
N PHE A 116 -4.52 -7.67 -3.83
CA PHE A 116 -3.84 -6.42 -4.13
C PHE A 116 -4.33 -5.25 -3.27
N ILE A 117 -5.64 -5.05 -3.13
CA ILE A 117 -6.18 -4.01 -2.24
C ILE A 117 -5.72 -4.23 -0.80
N LEU A 118 -5.79 -5.46 -0.29
CA LEU A 118 -5.33 -5.78 1.06
C LEU A 118 -3.83 -5.53 1.21
N GLY A 119 -3.03 -5.99 0.25
CA GLY A 119 -1.58 -5.80 0.25
C GLY A 119 -1.19 -4.32 0.20
N PHE A 120 -1.77 -3.54 -0.69
CA PHE A 120 -1.54 -2.10 -0.75
C PHE A 120 -2.06 -1.37 0.49
N SER A 121 -3.21 -1.76 1.05
CA SER A 121 -3.70 -1.21 2.32
C SER A 121 -2.72 -1.46 3.46
N LEU A 122 -2.13 -2.66 3.52
CA LEU A 122 -1.11 -3.01 4.50
C LEU A 122 0.19 -2.21 4.28
N ILE A 123 0.61 -2.02 3.03
CA ILE A 123 1.78 -1.21 2.70
C ILE A 123 1.59 0.24 3.16
N LEU A 124 0.42 0.82 2.85
CA LEU A 124 0.08 2.19 3.23
C LEU A 124 -0.04 2.35 4.75
N SER A 125 -0.63 1.40 5.47
CA SER A 125 -0.70 1.46 6.93
C SER A 125 0.68 1.36 7.58
N LEU A 126 1.55 0.47 7.11
CA LEU A 126 2.95 0.39 7.54
C LEU A 126 3.70 1.69 7.22
N GLN A 127 3.41 2.34 6.09
CA GLN A 127 4.02 3.61 5.71
C GLN A 127 3.57 4.75 6.64
N LEU A 128 2.27 4.83 6.94
CA LEU A 128 1.72 5.81 7.88
C LEU A 128 2.36 5.63 9.26
N LEU A 129 2.43 4.39 9.75
CA LEU A 129 3.08 4.08 11.01
C LEU A 129 4.56 4.48 11.01
N LEU A 130 5.27 4.22 9.91
CA LEU A 130 6.67 4.62 9.73
C LEU A 130 6.83 6.15 9.75
N SER A 131 5.90 6.88 9.13
CA SER A 131 5.92 8.34 9.10
C SER A 131 5.62 8.96 10.47
N MET A 132 4.73 8.35 11.26
CA MET A 132 4.42 8.77 12.64
C MET A 132 5.58 8.47 13.61
N LEU A 133 6.28 7.35 13.40
CA LEU A 133 7.41 6.95 14.26
C LEU A 133 8.68 7.77 13.99
N SER A 134 8.81 8.35 12.79
CA SER A 134 9.93 9.21 12.38
C SER A 134 9.81 10.57 13.08
N PRO A 135 10.55 10.80 14.19
CA PRO A 135 10.45 12.04 14.95
C PRO A 135 11.45 13.02 14.35
N GLU A 136 11.16 13.56 13.17
CA GLU A 136 11.88 14.72 12.62
C GLU A 136 11.02 15.98 12.66
N VAL A 137 9.86 15.94 13.34
CA VAL A 137 9.05 17.12 13.67
C VAL A 137 9.00 17.33 15.18
N ARG A 138 10.17 17.43 15.81
CA ARG A 138 10.30 18.10 17.11
C ARG A 138 11.53 19.00 17.05
N HIS A 139 11.25 20.29 17.20
CA HIS A 139 12.18 21.42 17.36
C HIS A 139 12.70 22.04 16.05
N GLY A 140 11.95 23.06 15.65
CA GLY A 140 12.35 24.20 14.82
C GLY A 140 11.35 25.30 15.15
#